data_AF-A0A819US62-F1
#
_entry.id   AF-A0A819US62-F1
#
_cell.length_a   1.000
_cell.length_b   1.000
_cell.length_c   1.000
_cell.angle_alpha   90.00
_cell.angle_beta   90.00
_cell.angle_gamma   90.00
#
_symmetry.space_group_name_H-M   'P 1'
#
loop_
_entity.id
_entity.type
_entity.pdbx_description
1 polymer ?
#
loop_
_entity_poly.entity_id
_entity_poly.type
_entity_poly.pdbx_seq_one_letter_code
_entity_poly.pdbx_strand_id
1 'polypeptide(L)'
;MLGLRALLILDGAYGFLRDFNPDDIRCVNLFATSVDLWEISQPIRDIVVNSLRSNVSVPVRFSYTIRRYLTDQDYSGDLATVVTGEHTIDIKANDKDIRHALIDILNGTRDIQTTINFTIVNLLPRFLHVRPKANPEEILAFKNIFLNDYYGNVTMGLNRTTTIPNSTDVWWEMSEHGNRYNYNPSCAYPNRNYLTMIFFNDKVSPANISFLTRYGIIGLYTTFVIVVARLFRTILQTSTTIMFNELPNVEHLWHLLLDIYLVRENHMLRFEEEFFAKLVFLYRSPETLIRFTKPKSE
;
A
#
# COMPACT_ATOMS: atom_id res chain seq x y z
N MET A 1 10.58 7.46 32.45
CA MET A 1 9.32 7.11 31.75
C MET A 1 9.02 8.06 30.58
N LEU A 2 9.20 9.38 30.73
CA LEU A 2 9.03 10.38 29.64
C LEU A 2 9.96 10.16 28.42
N GLY A 3 11.24 9.82 28.64
CA GLY A 3 12.19 9.58 27.55
C GLY A 3 11.85 8.37 26.66
N LEU A 4 11.33 7.29 27.25
CA LEU A 4 10.98 6.06 26.52
C LEU A 4 9.73 6.26 25.66
N ARG A 5 8.76 7.05 26.14
CA ARG A 5 7.57 7.44 25.37
C ARG A 5 7.91 8.34 24.19
N ALA A 6 8.83 9.31 24.38
CA ALA A 6 9.30 10.17 23.29
C ALA A 6 10.05 9.37 22.21
N LEU A 7 10.88 8.41 22.62
CA LEU A 7 11.59 7.50 21.71
C LEU A 7 10.62 6.65 20.88
N LEU A 8 9.59 6.07 21.50
CA LEU A 8 8.58 5.28 20.80
C LEU A 8 7.74 6.12 19.81
N ILE A 9 7.45 7.38 20.14
CA ILE A 9 6.72 8.29 19.24
C ILE A 9 7.57 8.61 18.00
N LEU A 10 8.85 8.90 18.20
CA LEU A 10 9.79 9.16 17.10
C LEU A 10 10.03 7.91 16.24
N ASP A 11 10.15 6.75 16.87
CA ASP A 11 10.32 5.47 16.17
C ASP A 11 9.09 5.12 15.33
N GLY A 12 7.88 5.40 15.81
CA GLY A 12 6.65 5.24 15.04
C GLY A 12 6.58 6.15 13.80
N ALA A 13 7.01 7.40 13.92
CA ALA A 13 7.05 8.33 12.77
C ALA A 13 8.17 7.99 11.78
N TYR A 14 9.34 7.57 12.28
CA TYR A 14 10.43 7.09 11.43
C TYR A 14 10.05 5.81 10.70
N GLY A 15 9.40 4.87 11.40
CA GLY A 15 8.87 3.64 10.82
C GLY A 15 7.89 3.92 9.68
N PHE A 16 6.96 4.86 9.87
CA PHE A 16 6.05 5.30 8.82
C PHE A 16 6.81 5.90 7.62
N LEU A 17 7.75 6.82 7.86
CA LEU A 17 8.51 7.47 6.79
C LEU A 17 9.38 6.50 5.99
N ARG A 18 9.87 5.42 6.60
CA ARG A 18 10.72 4.41 5.95
C ARG A 18 9.99 3.67 4.82
N ASP A 19 8.67 3.59 4.89
CA ASP A 19 7.87 2.87 3.90
C ASP A 19 7.66 3.68 2.61
N PHE A 20 8.02 4.97 2.60
CA PHE A 20 7.84 5.88 1.46
C PHE A 20 9.18 6.31 0.86
N ASN A 21 9.26 6.27 -0.46
CA ASN A 21 10.34 6.93 -1.19
C ASN A 21 10.04 8.43 -1.34
N PRO A 22 11.07 9.26 -1.63
CA PRO A 22 10.86 10.68 -1.91
C PRO A 22 9.84 10.96 -3.02
N ASP A 23 9.72 10.07 -4.01
CA ASP A 23 8.76 10.22 -5.13
C ASP A 23 7.30 9.95 -4.75
N ASP A 24 7.08 9.19 -3.67
CA ASP A 24 5.76 8.84 -3.15
C ASP A 24 5.16 9.97 -2.28
N ILE A 25 6.00 10.94 -1.90
CA ILE A 25 5.66 12.09 -1.08
C ILE A 25 5.47 13.30 -2.01
N ARG A 26 4.27 13.87 -2.02
CA ARG A 26 3.94 15.02 -2.87
C ARG A 26 3.37 16.15 -2.05
N CYS A 27 3.88 17.36 -2.32
CA CYS A 27 3.37 18.59 -1.73
C CYS A 27 2.46 19.25 -2.75
N VAL A 28 1.27 19.63 -2.31
CA VAL A 28 0.30 20.35 -3.13
C VAL A 28 0.10 21.72 -2.51
N ASN A 29 0.32 22.74 -3.33
CA ASN A 29 0.10 24.13 -2.98
C ASN A 29 -1.23 24.57 -3.59
N LEU A 30 -2.23 24.79 -2.75
CA LEU A 30 -3.51 25.36 -3.17
C LEU A 30 -3.38 26.89 -3.22
N PHE A 31 -3.91 27.50 -4.28
CA PHE A 31 -3.96 28.94 -4.41
C PHE A 31 -4.80 29.57 -3.28
N ALA A 32 -4.35 30.72 -2.78
CA ALA A 32 -5.07 31.46 -1.74
C ALA A 32 -6.44 31.96 -2.20
N THR A 33 -6.55 32.37 -3.45
CA THR A 33 -7.75 33.02 -3.98
C THR A 33 -8.73 31.97 -4.52
N SER A 34 -10.01 32.09 -4.15
CA SER A 34 -11.09 31.28 -4.73
C SER A 34 -11.16 31.48 -6.25
N VAL A 35 -11.31 30.39 -6.99
CA VAL A 35 -11.54 30.42 -8.44
C VAL A 35 -12.97 30.85 -8.76
N ASP A 36 -13.91 30.49 -7.88
CA ASP A 36 -15.33 30.80 -8.04
C ASP A 36 -15.74 32.01 -7.20
N LEU A 37 -16.74 32.74 -7.69
CA LEU A 37 -17.40 33.83 -6.96
C LEU A 37 -18.29 33.27 -5.85
N TRP A 38 -18.44 34.05 -4.78
CA TRP A 38 -19.25 33.66 -3.63
C TRP A 38 -20.70 34.13 -3.76
N GLU A 39 -21.51 33.31 -4.45
CA GLU A 39 -22.91 33.57 -4.77
C GLU A 39 -23.89 33.04 -3.70
N ILE A 40 -23.87 33.64 -2.50
CA ILE A 40 -24.84 33.31 -1.44
C ILE A 40 -26.10 34.19 -1.55
N SER A 41 -27.29 33.59 -1.43
CA SER A 41 -28.54 34.36 -1.36
C SER A 41 -28.64 35.12 -0.04
N GLN A 42 -29.25 36.30 -0.07
CA GLN A 42 -29.39 37.16 1.13
C GLN A 42 -30.07 36.44 2.31
N PRO A 43 -31.15 35.65 2.13
CA PRO A 43 -31.75 34.92 3.24
C PRO A 43 -30.80 33.91 3.90
N ILE A 44 -29.95 33.21 3.11
CA ILE A 44 -28.98 32.25 3.66
C ILE A 44 -27.88 33.00 4.42
N ARG A 45 -27.43 34.15 3.89
CA ARG A 45 -26.49 35.02 4.59
C ARG A 45 -27.04 35.47 5.95
N ASP A 46 -28.29 35.90 6.01
CA ASP A 46 -28.94 36.32 7.26
C ASP A 46 -29.06 35.17 8.27
N ILE A 47 -29.35 33.96 7.80
CA ILE A 47 -29.36 32.75 8.64
C ILE A 47 -27.97 32.53 9.25
N VAL A 48 -26.91 32.58 8.44
CA VAL A 48 -25.53 32.39 8.93
C VAL A 48 -25.17 33.47 9.96
N VAL A 49 -25.47 34.74 9.69
CA VAL A 49 -25.23 35.84 10.63
C VAL A 49 -26.01 35.65 11.94
N ASN A 50 -27.27 35.24 11.86
CA ASN A 50 -28.09 34.97 13.05
C ASN A 50 -27.58 33.77 13.85
N SER A 51 -27.12 32.71 13.19
CA SER A 51 -26.46 31.57 13.86
C SER A 51 -25.17 31.99 14.56
N LEU A 52 -24.37 32.87 13.96
CA LEU A 52 -23.15 33.40 14.57
C LEU A 52 -23.43 34.31 15.78
N ARG A 53 -24.55 35.04 15.79
CA ARG A 53 -25.01 35.84 16.95
C ARG A 53 -25.60 34.99 18.07
N SER A 54 -26.17 33.84 17.71
CA SER A 54 -26.75 32.91 18.68
C SER A 54 -25.69 32.14 19.48
N ASN A 55 -26.11 31.46 20.54
CA ASN A 55 -25.24 30.64 21.38
C ASN A 55 -24.98 29.23 20.82
N VAL A 56 -25.29 28.98 19.53
CA VAL A 56 -25.16 27.68 18.87
C VAL A 56 -23.79 27.56 18.21
N SER A 57 -23.12 26.41 18.35
CA SER A 57 -21.85 26.12 17.65
C SER A 57 -22.06 26.06 16.13
N VAL A 58 -21.17 26.68 15.38
CA VAL A 58 -21.23 26.71 13.91
C VAL A 58 -20.11 25.84 13.34
N PRO A 59 -20.42 24.73 12.64
CA PRO A 59 -19.40 23.87 12.07
C PRO A 59 -18.76 24.53 10.84
N VAL A 60 -17.44 24.50 10.78
CA VAL A 60 -16.63 24.86 9.61
C VAL A 60 -15.96 23.61 9.10
N ARG A 61 -16.19 23.31 7.81
CA ARG A 61 -15.74 22.09 7.18
C ARG A 61 -14.76 22.38 6.05
N PHE A 62 -13.59 21.77 6.12
CA PHE A 62 -12.60 21.73 5.06
C PHE A 62 -12.70 20.39 4.33
N SER A 63 -13.21 20.39 3.10
CA SER A 63 -13.37 19.19 2.28
C SER A 63 -12.34 19.18 1.14
N TYR A 64 -11.76 18.01 0.86
CA TYR A 64 -10.79 17.82 -0.21
C TYR A 64 -11.09 16.57 -1.02
N THR A 65 -10.83 16.65 -2.33
CA THR A 65 -10.99 15.54 -3.27
C THR A 65 -9.68 15.31 -3.99
N ILE A 66 -9.21 14.07 -3.98
CA ILE A 66 -7.98 13.66 -4.65
C ILE A 66 -8.38 12.79 -5.82
N ARG A 67 -7.96 13.19 -7.02
CA ARG A 67 -8.18 12.43 -8.26
C ARG A 67 -6.85 11.90 -8.76
N ARG A 68 -6.79 10.59 -8.98
CA ARG A 68 -5.64 9.91 -9.58
C ARG A 68 -5.87 9.78 -11.08
N TYR A 69 -4.86 10.13 -11.85
CA TYR A 69 -4.86 9.88 -13.29
C TYR A 69 -4.28 8.49 -13.53
N LEU A 70 -5.07 7.61 -14.13
CA LEU A 70 -4.65 6.26 -14.46
C LEU A 70 -4.11 6.21 -15.88
N THR A 71 -3.04 5.45 -16.06
CA THR A 71 -2.60 4.98 -17.38
C THR A 71 -3.13 3.56 -17.61
N ASP A 72 -3.24 3.10 -18.86
CA ASP A 72 -3.85 1.80 -19.20
C ASP A 72 -3.20 0.58 -18.50
N GLN A 73 -1.96 0.72 -18.01
CA GLN A 73 -1.23 -0.32 -17.27
C GLN A 73 -1.55 -0.38 -15.77
N ASP A 74 -2.24 0.63 -15.24
CA ASP A 74 -2.50 0.82 -13.81
C ASP A 74 -3.86 0.28 -13.36
N TYR A 75 -4.67 -0.25 -14.29
CA TYR A 75 -6.00 -0.83 -14.03
C TYR A 75 -5.90 -2.19 -13.32
N SER A 76 -5.38 -2.20 -12.10
CA SER A 76 -5.81 -3.18 -11.11
C SER A 76 -7.13 -2.66 -10.54
N GLY A 77 -8.19 -3.46 -10.54
CA GLY A 77 -9.50 -3.07 -9.97
C GLY A 77 -9.47 -2.75 -8.46
N ASP A 78 -8.29 -2.69 -7.86
CA ASP A 78 -8.03 -2.40 -6.45
C ASP A 78 -7.64 -0.92 -6.18
N LEU A 79 -7.58 -0.07 -7.22
CA LEU A 79 -7.28 1.37 -7.09
C LEU A 79 -8.55 2.24 -7.24
N ALA A 80 -8.85 3.04 -6.21
CA ALA A 80 -9.89 4.07 -6.28
C ALA A 80 -9.37 5.31 -7.03
N THR A 81 -10.06 5.68 -8.12
CA THR A 81 -9.70 6.81 -8.98
C THR A 81 -9.93 8.17 -8.32
N VAL A 82 -10.97 8.26 -7.49
CA VAL A 82 -11.33 9.46 -6.74
C VAL A 82 -11.53 9.07 -5.30
N VAL A 83 -10.84 9.79 -4.40
CA VAL A 83 -11.00 9.64 -2.95
C VAL A 83 -11.25 11.00 -2.34
N THR A 84 -12.11 11.04 -1.31
CA THR A 84 -12.55 12.29 -0.68
C THR A 84 -12.30 12.22 0.82
N GLY A 85 -12.02 13.37 1.42
CA GLY A 85 -11.92 13.51 2.87
C GLY A 85 -12.45 14.86 3.32
N GLU A 86 -12.77 14.96 4.60
CA GLU A 86 -13.22 16.19 5.23
C GLU A 86 -12.65 16.31 6.65
N HIS A 87 -12.38 17.55 7.05
CA HIS A 87 -12.01 17.90 8.42
C HIS A 87 -12.97 18.99 8.90
N THR A 88 -13.60 18.77 10.05
CA THR A 88 -14.61 19.69 10.58
C THR A 88 -14.18 20.17 11.95
N ILE A 89 -14.34 21.47 12.18
CA ILE A 89 -14.17 22.12 13.47
C ILE A 89 -15.44 22.89 13.81
N ASP A 90 -15.68 23.14 15.09
CA ASP A 90 -16.84 23.92 15.52
C ASP A 90 -16.40 25.27 16.08
N ILE A 91 -16.91 26.37 15.51
CA ILE A 91 -16.81 27.70 16.12
C ILE A 91 -17.77 27.73 17.31
N LYS A 92 -17.22 27.67 18.52
CA LYS A 92 -18.00 27.61 19.76
C LYS A 92 -18.59 28.99 20.06
N ALA A 93 -19.59 29.02 20.94
CA ALA A 93 -20.20 30.27 21.39
C ALA A 93 -19.21 31.22 22.10
N ASN A 94 -18.16 30.65 22.71
CA ASN A 94 -17.13 31.42 23.40
C ASN A 94 -16.13 32.09 22.46
N ASP A 95 -16.07 31.71 21.18
CA ASP A 95 -15.14 32.24 20.19
C ASP A 95 -15.64 33.58 19.63
N LYS A 96 -15.85 34.54 20.54
CA LYS A 96 -16.47 35.83 20.24
C LYS A 96 -15.71 36.60 19.17
N ASP A 97 -14.38 36.58 19.20
CA ASP A 97 -13.54 37.33 18.26
C ASP A 97 -13.74 36.86 16.81
N ILE A 98 -13.73 35.54 16.58
CA ILE A 98 -13.97 34.94 15.26
C ILE A 98 -15.39 35.21 14.79
N ARG A 99 -16.38 35.08 15.69
CA ARG A 99 -17.80 35.35 15.37
C ARG A 99 -18.03 36.80 14.98
N HIS A 100 -17.51 37.74 15.76
CA HIS A 100 -17.64 39.17 15.47
C HIS A 100 -16.94 39.54 14.17
N ALA A 101 -15.72 39.05 13.94
CA ALA A 101 -15.00 39.30 12.69
C ALA A 101 -15.74 38.73 11.47
N LEU A 102 -16.29 37.51 11.57
CA LEU A 102 -17.06 36.91 10.48
C LEU A 102 -18.37 37.67 10.23
N ILE A 103 -19.09 38.09 11.27
CA ILE A 103 -20.29 38.93 11.13
C ILE A 103 -19.95 40.26 10.45
N ASP A 104 -18.85 40.91 10.83
CA ASP A 104 -18.42 42.18 10.23
C ASP A 104 -18.08 42.01 8.75
N ILE A 105 -17.39 40.93 8.37
CA ILE A 105 -17.09 40.57 6.98
C ILE A 105 -18.39 40.37 6.18
N LEU A 106 -19.35 39.65 6.76
CA LEU A 106 -20.61 39.29 6.11
C LEU A 106 -21.54 40.49 5.93
N ASN A 107 -21.59 41.40 6.90
CA ASN A 107 -22.41 42.62 6.85
C ASN A 107 -21.77 43.73 6.00
N GLY A 108 -20.46 43.66 5.74
CA GLY A 108 -19.74 44.69 5.01
C GLY A 108 -19.66 46.02 5.76
N THR A 109 -19.56 45.98 7.09
CA THR A 109 -19.73 47.11 7.99
C THR A 109 -18.55 48.09 8.06
N ARG A 110 -17.50 47.95 7.24
CA ARG A 110 -16.33 48.87 7.23
C ARG A 110 -15.89 49.23 5.82
N ASP A 111 -15.24 50.39 5.71
CA ASP A 111 -14.77 51.01 4.48
C ASP A 111 -14.06 50.02 3.53
N ILE A 112 -14.30 50.26 2.24
CA ILE A 112 -13.84 49.51 1.05
C ILE A 112 -12.30 49.29 1.01
N GLN A 113 -11.54 49.95 1.90
CA GLN A 113 -10.08 49.97 1.89
C GLN A 113 -9.40 48.99 2.88
N THR A 114 -10.14 48.34 3.79
CA THR A 114 -9.54 47.37 4.72
C THR A 114 -10.16 45.98 4.54
N THR A 115 -9.40 45.03 3.98
CA THR A 115 -9.76 43.61 3.98
C THR A 115 -9.78 43.11 5.42
N ILE A 116 -10.96 42.83 5.96
CA ILE A 116 -11.09 42.23 7.29
C ILE A 116 -10.74 40.75 7.14
N ASN A 117 -9.71 40.33 7.87
CA ASN A 117 -9.25 38.96 7.91
C ASN A 117 -9.54 38.37 9.30
N PHE A 118 -9.87 37.09 9.36
CA PHE A 118 -10.03 36.33 10.59
C PHE A 118 -9.28 35.01 10.50
N THR A 119 -8.79 34.51 11.63
CA THR A 119 -8.03 33.26 11.68
C THR A 119 -8.84 32.17 12.34
N ILE A 120 -8.96 31.05 11.65
CA ILE A 120 -9.49 29.81 12.19
C ILE A 120 -8.31 28.91 12.59
N VAL A 121 -8.31 28.47 13.84
CA VAL A 121 -7.27 27.58 14.39
C VAL A 121 -7.60 26.12 14.07
N ASN A 122 -6.58 25.31 13.75
CA ASN A 122 -6.67 23.87 13.48
C ASN A 122 -7.62 23.45 12.35
N LEU A 123 -7.67 24.19 11.24
CA LEU A 123 -8.56 23.90 10.11
C LEU A 123 -7.89 23.10 8.98
N LEU A 124 -6.62 23.36 8.67
CA LEU A 124 -5.97 22.77 7.50
C LEU A 124 -5.27 21.45 7.86
N PRO A 125 -5.70 20.28 7.35
CA PRO A 125 -4.91 19.06 7.50
C PRO A 125 -3.59 19.17 6.72
N ARG A 126 -2.46 19.09 7.43
CA ARG A 126 -1.12 19.25 6.81
C ARG A 126 -0.61 17.99 6.14
N PHE A 127 -0.88 16.84 6.75
CA PHE A 127 -0.33 15.55 6.37
C PHE A 127 -1.46 14.56 6.13
N LEU A 128 -1.49 13.97 4.94
CA LEU A 128 -2.52 13.01 4.55
C LEU A 128 -1.87 11.74 3.99
N HIS A 129 -2.28 10.60 4.52
CA HIS A 129 -1.93 9.28 4.00
C HIS A 129 -2.99 8.83 3.00
N VAL A 130 -2.58 8.64 1.74
CA VAL A 130 -3.47 8.37 0.62
C VAL A 130 -3.31 6.91 0.20
N ARG A 131 -4.21 6.06 0.69
CA ARG A 131 -4.21 4.63 0.41
C ARG A 131 -4.90 4.31 -0.93
N PRO A 132 -4.62 3.17 -1.58
CA PRO A 132 -5.12 2.89 -2.93
C PRO A 132 -6.64 2.84 -3.01
N LYS A 133 -7.31 2.21 -2.04
CA LYS A 133 -8.76 1.96 -2.06
C LYS A 133 -9.55 2.74 -1.01
N ALA A 134 -8.89 3.18 0.05
CA ALA A 134 -9.55 3.84 1.17
C ALA A 134 -9.48 5.36 1.04
N ASN A 135 -10.36 6.04 1.78
CA ASN A 135 -10.29 7.49 1.91
C ASN A 135 -8.98 7.91 2.57
N PRO A 136 -8.49 9.14 2.31
CA PRO A 136 -7.27 9.62 2.92
C PRO A 136 -7.43 9.72 4.43
N GLU A 137 -6.39 9.32 5.16
CA GLU A 137 -6.38 9.31 6.61
C GLU A 137 -5.27 10.21 7.15
N GLU A 138 -5.45 10.65 8.38
CA GLU A 138 -4.42 11.36 9.13
C GLU A 138 -3.33 10.42 9.63
N ILE A 139 -2.10 10.91 9.68
CA ILE A 139 -0.97 10.11 10.15
C ILE A 139 -0.86 10.26 11.67
N LEU A 140 -1.39 9.27 12.39
CA LEU A 140 -1.41 9.26 13.86
C LEU A 140 -0.03 9.45 14.49
N ALA A 141 1.01 8.89 13.87
CA ALA A 141 2.40 9.05 14.33
C ALA A 141 2.82 10.53 14.34
N PHE A 142 2.45 11.28 13.31
CA PHE A 142 2.75 12.72 13.22
C PHE A 142 1.86 13.55 14.13
N LYS A 143 0.60 13.16 14.30
CA LYS A 143 -0.33 13.81 15.23
C LYS A 143 0.21 13.79 16.66
N ASN A 144 0.85 12.69 17.07
CA ASN A 144 1.48 12.58 18.39
C ASN A 144 2.76 13.42 18.54
N ILE A 145 3.44 13.76 17.45
CA ILE A 145 4.65 14.59 17.45
C ILE A 145 4.29 16.07 17.44
N PHE A 146 3.46 16.48 16.48
CA PHE A 146 3.13 17.89 16.26
C PHE A 146 2.02 18.37 17.19
N LEU A 147 1.22 17.46 17.79
CA LEU A 147 0.16 17.77 18.75
C LEU A 147 -0.75 18.91 18.26
N ASN A 148 -0.59 20.11 18.82
CA ASN A 148 -1.39 21.29 18.51
C ASN A 148 -1.05 21.91 17.14
N ASP A 149 0.14 21.64 16.60
CA ASP A 149 0.61 22.17 15.31
C ASP A 149 0.35 21.20 14.15
N TYR A 150 -0.28 20.05 14.42
CA TYR A 150 -0.59 19.04 13.40
C TYR A 150 -1.52 19.60 12.31
N TYR A 151 -2.46 20.45 12.71
CA TYR A 151 -3.33 21.18 11.80
C TYR A 151 -2.80 22.60 11.59
N GLY A 152 -2.96 23.12 10.38
CA GLY A 152 -2.65 24.49 10.04
C GLY A 152 -3.77 25.44 10.43
N ASN A 153 -3.38 26.62 10.89
CA ASN A 153 -4.27 27.74 11.11
C ASN A 153 -4.50 28.44 9.77
N VAL A 154 -5.73 28.85 9.49
CA VAL A 154 -6.09 29.47 8.21
C VAL A 154 -6.66 30.86 8.46
N THR A 155 -6.03 31.87 7.90
CA THR A 155 -6.57 33.22 7.81
C THR A 155 -7.43 33.34 6.56
N MET A 156 -8.67 33.78 6.73
CA MET A 156 -9.63 33.98 5.66
C MET A 156 -10.06 35.45 5.58
N GLY A 157 -10.28 35.93 4.37
CA GLY A 157 -10.80 37.27 4.09
C GLY A 157 -11.77 37.21 2.91
N LEU A 158 -12.70 38.17 2.87
CA LEU A 158 -13.62 38.33 1.74
C LEU A 158 -13.20 39.57 0.93
N ASN A 159 -12.77 39.35 -0.29
CA ASN A 159 -12.45 40.42 -1.23
C ASN A 159 -13.67 40.79 -2.08
N ARG A 160 -13.68 42.02 -2.58
CA ARG A 160 -14.76 42.58 -3.40
C ARG A 160 -14.17 43.29 -4.62
N THR A 161 -14.86 43.23 -5.75
CA THR A 161 -14.46 43.99 -6.93
C THR A 161 -14.67 45.49 -6.70
N THR A 162 -13.61 46.28 -6.78
CA THR A 162 -13.67 47.75 -6.66
C THR A 162 -13.52 48.47 -8.00
N THR A 163 -13.12 47.75 -9.05
CA THR A 163 -12.82 48.30 -10.38
C THR A 163 -14.05 48.53 -11.24
N ILE A 164 -15.15 47.82 -10.96
CA ILE A 164 -16.41 47.91 -11.72
C ILE A 164 -17.46 48.60 -10.83
N PRO A 165 -17.98 49.77 -11.24
CA PRO A 165 -19.08 50.43 -10.52
C PRO A 165 -20.30 49.49 -10.44
N ASN A 166 -20.90 49.38 -9.26
CA ASN A 166 -22.07 48.52 -8.96
C ASN A 166 -21.84 47.00 -9.05
N SER A 167 -20.61 46.52 -9.19
CA SER A 167 -20.34 45.08 -9.03
C SER A 167 -20.52 44.70 -7.55
N THR A 168 -21.28 43.65 -7.31
CA THR A 168 -21.44 42.99 -6.01
C THR A 168 -20.60 41.72 -5.90
N ASP A 169 -19.65 41.55 -6.82
CA ASP A 169 -18.85 40.33 -6.91
C ASP A 169 -17.89 40.26 -5.74
N VAL A 170 -17.99 39.16 -5.00
CA VAL A 170 -17.20 38.89 -3.81
C VAL A 170 -16.63 37.48 -3.88
N TRP A 171 -15.41 37.30 -3.38
CA TRP A 171 -14.75 35.99 -3.34
C TRP A 171 -13.93 35.84 -2.08
N TRP A 172 -13.75 34.59 -1.65
CA TRP A 172 -12.92 34.28 -0.48
C TRP A 172 -11.45 34.19 -0.86
N GLU A 173 -10.60 34.70 0.01
CA GLU A 173 -9.16 34.50 -0.02
C GLU A 173 -8.74 33.83 1.29
N MET A 174 -7.86 32.83 1.18
CA MET A 174 -7.39 31.99 2.28
C MET A 174 -5.88 32.00 2.28
N SER A 175 -5.27 32.15 3.44
CA SER A 175 -3.82 31.99 3.60
C SER A 175 -3.54 31.25 4.88
N GLU A 176 -2.40 30.56 4.93
CA GLU A 176 -2.00 29.88 6.14
C GLU A 176 -1.46 30.89 7.16
N HIS A 177 -1.95 30.84 8.39
CA HIS A 177 -1.61 31.78 9.45
C HIS A 177 -0.34 31.34 10.20
N GLY A 178 0.62 32.25 10.31
CA GLY A 178 1.86 32.03 11.08
C GLY A 178 2.93 31.25 10.31
N ASN A 179 3.88 30.66 11.04
CA ASN A 179 4.89 29.79 10.45
C ASN A 179 4.24 28.46 10.04
N ARG A 180 4.27 28.17 8.73
CA ARG A 180 3.64 26.97 8.18
C ARG A 180 4.19 25.70 8.81
N TYR A 181 5.50 25.63 9.02
CA TYR A 181 6.13 24.44 9.55
C TYR A 181 7.31 24.88 10.40
N ASN A 182 7.66 24.09 11.43
CA ASN A 182 8.91 24.28 12.17
C ASN A 182 10.17 24.02 11.30
N TYR A 183 9.97 23.49 10.09
CA TYR A 183 10.98 23.29 9.05
C TYR A 183 10.36 23.69 7.70
N ASN A 184 11.04 24.45 6.85
CA ASN A 184 10.46 24.79 5.54
C ASN A 184 10.57 23.55 4.61
N PRO A 185 9.47 22.90 4.20
CA PRO A 185 9.57 21.80 3.24
C PRO A 185 10.22 22.31 1.96
N SER A 186 11.18 21.58 1.39
CA SER A 186 11.86 22.00 0.14
C SER A 186 10.88 22.24 -1.02
N CYS A 187 9.68 21.66 -0.94
CA CYS A 187 8.59 21.76 -1.90
C CYS A 187 7.57 22.89 -1.60
N ALA A 188 7.68 23.57 -0.45
CA ALA A 188 6.79 24.66 -0.10
C ALA A 188 7.21 25.92 -0.84
N TYR A 189 6.27 26.55 -1.56
CA TYR A 189 6.55 27.80 -2.25
C TYR A 189 6.93 28.89 -1.24
N PRO A 190 7.98 29.69 -1.51
CA PRO A 190 8.43 30.74 -0.59
C PRO A 190 7.35 31.81 -0.38
N ASN A 191 6.40 31.92 -1.30
CA ASN A 191 5.33 32.89 -1.23
C ASN A 191 4.24 32.47 -0.22
N ARG A 192 3.75 33.42 0.58
CA ARG A 192 2.80 33.19 1.67
C ARG A 192 1.34 32.97 1.22
N ASN A 193 1.06 33.08 -0.06
CA ASN A 193 -0.30 33.09 -0.63
C ASN A 193 -0.78 31.70 -1.09
N TYR A 194 -0.38 30.64 -0.37
CA TYR A 194 -0.77 29.28 -0.70
C TYR A 194 -1.04 28.49 0.59
N LEU A 195 -1.98 27.55 0.51
CA LEU A 195 -2.16 26.52 1.53
C LEU A 195 -1.36 25.29 1.09
N THR A 196 -0.45 24.81 1.94
CA THR A 196 0.40 23.66 1.61
C THR A 196 -0.11 22.41 2.32
N MET A 197 -0.32 21.33 1.56
CA MET A 197 -0.64 20.01 2.09
C MET A 197 0.37 18.99 1.57
N ILE A 198 0.74 18.03 2.41
CA ILE A 198 1.70 16.97 2.10
C ILE A 198 0.96 15.64 2.07
N PHE A 199 1.06 14.95 0.95
CA PHE A 199 0.42 13.68 0.68
C PHE A 199 1.48 12.57 0.63
N PHE A 200 1.22 11.50 1.38
CA PHE A 200 1.98 10.26 1.36
C PHE A 200 1.16 9.24 0.59
N ASN A 201 1.55 8.94 -0.64
CA ASN A 201 0.76 8.06 -1.51
C ASN A 201 1.31 6.64 -1.46
N ASP A 202 0.44 5.67 -1.16
CA ASP A 202 0.83 4.27 -1.20
C ASP A 202 1.10 3.80 -2.63
N LYS A 203 2.08 2.91 -2.76
CA LYS A 203 2.35 2.23 -4.02
C LYS A 203 1.24 1.27 -4.35
N VAL A 204 0.91 1.22 -5.63
CA VAL A 204 -0.07 0.29 -6.18
C VAL A 204 0.69 -0.74 -7.01
N SER A 205 0.41 -2.01 -6.76
CA SER A 205 0.99 -3.07 -7.58
C SER A 205 0.43 -3.00 -9.00
N PRO A 206 1.27 -3.14 -10.03
CA PRO A 206 0.80 -3.14 -11.41
C PRO A 206 -0.20 -4.28 -11.64
N ALA A 207 -1.15 -4.06 -12.54
CA ALA A 207 -2.26 -4.99 -12.81
C ALA A 207 -1.75 -6.40 -13.13
N ASN A 208 -0.65 -6.49 -13.87
CA ASN A 208 -0.03 -7.74 -14.34
C ASN A 208 0.49 -8.66 -13.22
N ILE A 209 0.75 -8.15 -12.01
CA ILE A 209 1.27 -8.95 -10.89
C ILE A 209 0.16 -9.24 -9.86
N SER A 210 -0.93 -8.47 -9.89
CA SER A 210 -2.04 -8.62 -8.94
C SER A 210 -2.74 -9.99 -8.99
N PHE A 211 -2.70 -10.69 -10.14
CA PHE A 211 -3.24 -12.05 -10.25
C PHE A 211 -2.40 -13.08 -9.49
N LEU A 212 -1.07 -12.89 -9.44
CA LEU A 212 -0.14 -13.80 -8.76
C LEU A 212 -0.29 -13.72 -7.25
N THR A 213 -0.54 -12.55 -6.69
CA THR A 213 -0.76 -12.42 -5.25
C THR A 213 -2.10 -13.01 -4.81
N ARG A 214 -3.13 -13.01 -5.67
CA ARG A 214 -4.46 -13.56 -5.35
C ARG A 214 -4.53 -15.09 -5.51
N TYR A 215 -4.02 -15.65 -6.60
CA TYR A 215 -4.14 -17.08 -6.92
C TYR A 215 -2.82 -17.85 -6.85
N GLY A 216 -1.67 -17.15 -6.82
CA GLY A 216 -0.35 -17.79 -6.88
C GLY A 216 -0.03 -18.65 -5.66
N ILE A 217 -0.49 -18.28 -4.46
CA ILE A 217 -0.31 -19.12 -3.25
C ILE A 217 -1.06 -20.44 -3.38
N ILE A 218 -2.29 -20.40 -3.90
CA ILE A 218 -3.12 -21.59 -4.10
C ILE A 218 -2.50 -22.47 -5.20
N GLY A 219 -2.05 -21.86 -6.30
CA GLY A 219 -1.32 -22.56 -7.37
C GLY A 219 -0.04 -23.22 -6.86
N LEU A 220 0.77 -22.49 -6.08
CA LEU A 220 2.01 -23.03 -5.51
C LEU A 220 1.72 -24.19 -4.55
N TYR A 221 0.72 -24.07 -3.68
CA TYR A 221 0.35 -25.14 -2.76
C TYR A 221 -0.12 -26.40 -3.50
N THR A 222 -1.02 -26.24 -4.46
CA THR A 222 -1.55 -27.37 -5.25
C THR A 222 -0.47 -28.07 -6.06
N THR A 223 0.42 -27.32 -6.73
CA THR A 223 1.53 -27.90 -7.48
C THR A 223 2.48 -28.67 -6.56
N PHE A 224 2.86 -28.11 -5.42
CA PHE A 224 3.71 -28.77 -4.43
C PHE A 224 3.09 -30.09 -3.94
N VAL A 225 1.81 -30.07 -3.55
CA VAL A 225 1.09 -31.27 -3.09
C VAL A 225 1.03 -32.34 -4.20
N ILE A 226 0.77 -31.96 -5.45
CA ILE A 226 0.74 -32.90 -6.58
C ILE A 226 2.12 -33.53 -6.80
N VAL A 227 3.20 -32.75 -6.74
CA VAL A 227 4.57 -33.24 -6.92
C VAL A 227 4.94 -34.24 -5.82
N VAL A 228 4.66 -33.90 -4.56
CA VAL A 228 4.91 -34.79 -3.42
C VAL A 228 4.08 -36.07 -3.53
N ALA A 229 2.80 -35.97 -3.88
CA ALA A 229 1.93 -37.14 -4.07
C ALA A 229 2.42 -38.06 -5.20
N ARG A 230 2.91 -37.48 -6.31
CA ARG A 230 3.52 -38.25 -7.40
C ARG A 230 4.79 -38.96 -6.96
N LEU A 231 5.64 -38.30 -6.19
CA LEU A 231 6.87 -38.88 -5.68
C LEU A 231 6.59 -40.08 -4.75
N PHE A 232 5.65 -39.93 -3.81
CA PHE A 232 5.20 -41.05 -2.97
C PHE A 232 4.60 -42.19 -3.79
N ARG A 233 3.80 -41.88 -4.82
CA ARG A 233 3.25 -42.90 -5.72
C ARG A 233 4.34 -43.69 -6.46
N THR A 234 5.42 -43.03 -6.89
CA THR A 234 6.53 -43.70 -7.57
C THR A 234 7.31 -44.62 -6.63
N ILE A 235 7.57 -44.21 -5.39
CA ILE A 235 8.29 -45.05 -4.41
C ILE A 235 7.48 -46.31 -4.04
N LEU A 236 6.15 -46.18 -3.96
CA LEU A 236 5.25 -47.29 -3.64
C LEU A 236 4.98 -48.23 -4.84
N GLN A 237 5.44 -47.89 -6.04
CA GLN A 237 5.32 -48.75 -7.24
C GLN A 237 6.39 -49.85 -7.28
N THR A 238 6.52 -50.61 -6.19
CA THR A 238 7.48 -51.71 -6.09
C THR A 238 7.09 -52.94 -6.91
N SER A 239 5.86 -53.00 -7.45
CA SER A 239 5.33 -54.18 -8.13
C SER A 239 6.11 -54.58 -9.38
N THR A 240 6.69 -53.60 -10.10
CA THR A 240 7.45 -53.85 -11.33
C THR A 240 8.84 -54.44 -11.08
N THR A 241 9.38 -54.26 -9.87
CA THR A 241 10.71 -54.75 -9.50
C THR A 241 10.68 -56.06 -8.71
N ILE A 242 9.50 -56.59 -8.37
CA ILE A 242 9.34 -57.83 -7.59
C ILE A 242 10.13 -58.98 -8.22
N MET A 243 10.05 -59.14 -9.55
CA MET A 243 10.72 -60.22 -10.28
C MET A 243 12.25 -60.21 -10.17
N PHE A 244 12.85 -59.08 -9.78
CA PHE A 244 14.30 -58.93 -9.62
C PHE A 244 14.73 -58.87 -8.15
N ASN A 245 13.87 -58.35 -7.26
CA ASN A 245 14.17 -58.18 -5.84
C ASN A 245 13.88 -59.44 -5.01
N GLU A 246 12.82 -60.18 -5.35
CA GLU A 246 12.34 -61.33 -4.58
C GLU A 246 12.86 -62.66 -5.16
N LEU A 247 14.18 -62.87 -5.11
CA LEU A 247 14.84 -64.09 -5.59
C LEU A 247 15.19 -65.02 -4.42
N PRO A 248 14.84 -66.33 -4.46
CA PRO A 248 14.99 -67.22 -3.32
C PRO A 248 16.44 -67.58 -2.96
N ASN A 249 17.34 -67.73 -3.94
CA ASN A 249 18.78 -67.86 -3.70
C ASN A 249 19.57 -67.20 -4.86
N VAL A 250 20.43 -66.24 -4.54
CA VAL A 250 21.23 -65.47 -5.51
C VAL A 250 22.68 -65.95 -5.65
N GLU A 251 23.10 -67.01 -4.98
CA GLU A 251 24.49 -67.49 -4.93
C GLU A 251 25.07 -67.79 -6.33
N HIS A 252 24.35 -68.52 -7.17
CA HIS A 252 24.81 -68.82 -8.53
C HIS A 252 24.90 -67.56 -9.42
N LEU A 253 24.02 -66.58 -9.18
CA LEU A 253 24.04 -65.29 -9.89
C LEU A 253 25.22 -64.45 -9.42
N TRP A 254 25.52 -64.47 -8.13
CA TRP A 254 26.69 -63.83 -7.53
C TRP A 254 28.00 -64.42 -8.08
N HIS A 255 28.12 -65.74 -8.17
CA HIS A 255 29.29 -66.40 -8.79
C HIS A 255 29.46 -66.03 -10.26
N LEU A 256 28.37 -65.96 -11.05
CA LEU A 256 28.45 -65.49 -12.43
C LEU A 256 28.97 -64.05 -12.53
N LEU A 257 28.55 -63.15 -11.63
CA LEU A 257 29.06 -61.78 -11.57
C LEU A 257 30.54 -61.73 -11.18
N LEU A 258 30.98 -62.58 -10.25
CA LEU A 258 32.39 -62.71 -9.87
C LEU A 258 33.23 -63.27 -11.02
N ASP A 259 32.73 -64.25 -11.77
CA ASP A 259 33.43 -64.79 -12.94
C ASP A 259 33.63 -63.71 -14.01
N ILE A 260 32.60 -62.90 -14.27
CA ILE A 260 32.71 -61.74 -15.17
C ILE A 260 33.78 -60.76 -14.68
N TYR A 261 33.79 -60.46 -13.38
CA TYR A 261 34.79 -59.58 -12.77
C TYR A 261 36.22 -60.11 -12.93
N LEU A 262 36.44 -61.39 -12.61
CA LEU A 262 37.74 -62.05 -12.71
C LEU A 262 38.25 -62.11 -14.15
N VAL A 263 37.38 -62.43 -15.10
CA VAL A 263 37.75 -62.51 -16.52
C VAL A 263 38.11 -61.14 -17.09
N ARG A 264 37.42 -60.09 -16.62
CA ARG A 264 37.75 -58.69 -16.94
C ARG A 264 39.11 -58.28 -16.40
N GLU A 265 39.43 -58.64 -15.15
CA GLU A 265 40.74 -58.36 -14.52
C GLU A 265 41.89 -59.04 -15.27
N ASN A 266 41.64 -60.25 -15.79
CA ASN A 266 42.61 -61.00 -16.60
C ASN A 266 42.63 -60.61 -18.09
N HIS A 267 41.89 -59.57 -18.51
CA HIS A 267 41.78 -59.10 -19.89
C HIS A 267 41.36 -60.17 -20.92
N MET A 268 40.59 -61.17 -20.49
CA MET A 268 40.12 -62.26 -21.34
C MET A 268 38.76 -61.93 -21.97
N LEU A 269 38.74 -60.97 -22.91
CA LEU A 269 37.54 -60.36 -23.48
C LEU A 269 36.53 -61.36 -24.09
N ARG A 270 37.02 -62.43 -24.72
CA ARG A 270 36.14 -63.45 -25.33
C ARG A 270 35.29 -64.17 -24.29
N PHE A 271 35.88 -64.54 -23.16
CA PHE A 271 35.15 -65.18 -22.06
C PHE A 271 34.23 -64.17 -21.37
N GLU A 272 34.62 -62.90 -21.29
CA GLU A 272 33.78 -61.84 -20.73
C GLU A 272 32.48 -61.69 -21.54
N GLU A 273 32.58 -61.67 -22.87
CA GLU A 273 31.42 -61.62 -23.77
C GLU A 273 30.49 -62.82 -23.57
N GLU A 274 31.03 -64.03 -23.44
CA GLU A 274 30.24 -65.26 -23.23
C GLU A 274 29.49 -65.23 -21.88
N PHE A 275 30.17 -64.86 -20.78
CA PHE A 275 29.54 -64.75 -19.47
C PHE A 275 28.52 -63.60 -19.40
N PHE A 276 28.80 -62.46 -20.04
CA PHE A 276 27.88 -61.34 -20.11
C PHE A 276 26.63 -61.65 -20.95
N ALA A 277 26.78 -62.34 -22.08
CA ALA A 277 25.65 -62.80 -22.89
C ALA A 277 24.73 -63.75 -22.08
N LYS A 278 25.32 -64.62 -21.26
CA LYS A 278 24.58 -65.49 -20.32
C LYS A 278 23.81 -64.68 -19.27
N LEU A 279 24.42 -63.62 -18.72
CA LEU A 279 23.76 -62.71 -17.77
C LEU A 279 22.55 -62.00 -18.41
N VAL A 280 22.73 -61.42 -19.60
CA VAL A 280 21.64 -60.75 -20.33
C VAL A 280 20.51 -61.73 -20.65
N PHE A 281 20.84 -62.95 -21.08
CA PHE A 281 19.84 -63.98 -21.35
C PHE A 281 19.01 -64.33 -20.10
N LEU A 282 19.66 -64.45 -18.93
CA LEU A 282 18.98 -64.70 -17.65
C LEU A 282 17.99 -63.56 -17.30
N TYR A 283 18.41 -62.31 -17.42
CA TYR A 283 17.53 -61.15 -17.11
C TYR A 283 16.43 -60.90 -18.17
N ARG A 284 16.54 -61.48 -19.36
CA ARG A 284 15.51 -61.39 -20.42
C ARG A 284 14.36 -62.38 -20.23
N SER A 285 14.55 -63.43 -19.44
CA SER A 285 13.56 -64.49 -19.22
C SER A 285 13.31 -64.72 -17.71
N PRO A 286 12.19 -64.24 -17.14
CA PRO A 286 11.90 -64.41 -15.71
C PRO A 286 11.83 -65.88 -15.29
N GLU A 287 11.35 -66.75 -16.18
CA GLU A 287 11.26 -68.18 -15.91
C GLU A 287 12.66 -68.81 -15.75
N THR A 288 13.61 -68.39 -16.58
CA THR A 288 14.99 -68.88 -16.53
C THR A 288 15.69 -68.33 -15.29
N LEU A 289 15.46 -67.05 -14.96
CA LEU A 289 15.97 -66.42 -13.74
C LEU A 289 15.52 -67.18 -12.49
N ILE A 290 14.22 -67.47 -12.36
CA ILE A 290 13.66 -68.22 -11.22
C ILE A 290 14.28 -69.63 -11.15
N ARG A 291 14.39 -70.34 -12.28
CA ARG A 291 15.01 -71.68 -12.32
C ARG A 291 16.47 -71.64 -11.88
N PHE A 292 17.20 -70.60 -12.25
CA PHE A 292 18.60 -70.40 -11.92
C PHE A 292 18.81 -70.03 -10.44
N THR A 293 17.84 -69.35 -9.82
CA THR A 293 17.86 -68.96 -8.41
C THR A 293 17.15 -69.94 -7.48
N LYS A 294 16.77 -71.14 -7.94
CA LYS A 294 16.10 -72.13 -7.08
C LYS A 294 17.02 -72.55 -5.92
N PRO A 295 16.47 -72.76 -4.72
CA PRO A 295 17.22 -73.37 -3.63
C PRO A 295 17.62 -74.79 -4.02
N LYS A 296 18.82 -75.23 -3.60
CA LYS A 296 19.20 -76.64 -3.69
C LYS A 296 18.24 -77.41 -2.76
N SER A 297 17.52 -78.38 -3.31
CA SER A 297 16.83 -79.37 -2.49
C SER A 297 17.89 -80.20 -1.78
N GLU A 298 17.89 -80.21 -0.45
CA GLU A 298 18.61 -81.22 0.33
C GLU A 298 18.10 -82.63 0.00
#